data_AF-A0A7W3YBQ7-F1
#
_entry.id   AF-A0A7W3YBQ7-F1
#
_cell.length_a   1.000
_cell.length_b   1.000
_cell.length_c   1.000
_cell.angle_alpha   90.00
_cell.angle_beta   90.00
_cell.angle_gamma   90.00
#
_symmetry.space_group_name_H-M   'P 1'
#
loop_
_entity.id
_entity.type
_entity.pdbx_description
1 polymer ?
#
loop_
_entity_poly.entity_id
_entity_poly.type
_entity_poly.pdbx_seq_one_letter_code
_entity_poly.pdbx_strand_id
1 'polypeptide(L)'
;MAQVGLRYDELDNHAAKEAALKAFIAFYIHQYQLKSLEIMGAKASNKVMGTINHVLKENAYHGEEELAEISERLCKSAYEEVLSELTDVKFDQEGEPIVPLEKMWQNEEENLPTED
;
A
#
# COMPACT_ATOMS: atom_id res chain seq x y z
N MET A 1 -15.31 -10.45 -20.25
CA MET A 1 -15.88 -10.59 -18.90
C MET A 1 -15.33 -9.43 -18.09
N ALA A 2 -16.14 -8.70 -17.33
CA ALA A 2 -15.61 -7.65 -16.46
C ALA A 2 -14.73 -8.34 -15.40
N GLN A 3 -13.47 -7.91 -15.26
CA GLN A 3 -12.58 -8.42 -14.23
C GLN A 3 -13.20 -8.03 -12.88
N VAL A 4 -13.63 -9.02 -12.10
CA VAL A 4 -14.25 -8.78 -10.79
C VAL A 4 -13.12 -8.43 -9.84
N GLY A 5 -13.08 -7.18 -9.39
CA GLY A 5 -12.10 -6.72 -8.42
C GLY A 5 -12.37 -7.23 -7.03
N LEU A 6 -11.38 -7.92 -6.46
CA LEU A 6 -11.39 -8.48 -5.12
C LEU A 6 -10.63 -7.55 -4.16
N ARG A 7 -11.11 -7.40 -2.94
CA ARG A 7 -10.31 -6.83 -1.84
C ARG A 7 -9.21 -7.81 -1.43
N TYR A 8 -8.21 -7.32 -0.71
CA TYR A 8 -7.15 -8.17 -0.18
C TYR A 8 -7.67 -9.35 0.64
N ASP A 9 -8.68 -9.13 1.47
CA ASP A 9 -9.30 -10.18 2.30
C ASP A 9 -10.09 -11.21 1.47
N GLU A 10 -10.51 -10.85 0.26
CA GLU A 10 -11.27 -11.69 -0.67
C GLU A 10 -10.37 -12.51 -1.61
N LEU A 11 -9.03 -12.32 -1.54
CA LEU A 11 -8.09 -13.14 -2.29
C LEU A 11 -7.97 -14.52 -1.64
N ASP A 12 -8.47 -15.57 -2.30
CA ASP A 12 -8.43 -16.93 -1.76
C ASP A 12 -7.05 -17.62 -1.93
N ASN A 13 -6.22 -17.11 -2.84
CA ASN A 13 -4.92 -17.71 -3.16
C ASN A 13 -3.78 -17.03 -2.39
N HIS A 14 -2.96 -17.83 -1.70
CA HIS A 14 -1.76 -17.35 -1.00
C HIS A 14 -0.80 -16.58 -1.92
N ALA A 15 -0.54 -17.10 -3.13
CA ALA A 15 0.35 -16.43 -4.08
C ALA A 15 -0.18 -15.06 -4.52
N ALA A 16 -1.52 -14.93 -4.67
CA ALA A 16 -2.16 -13.67 -5.01
C ALA A 16 -2.06 -12.67 -3.85
N LYS A 17 -2.26 -13.12 -2.60
CA LYS A 17 -2.04 -12.26 -1.43
C LYS A 17 -0.60 -11.78 -1.34
N GLU A 18 0.38 -12.65 -1.57
CA GLU A 18 1.79 -12.25 -1.56
C GLU A 18 2.12 -11.25 -2.68
N ALA A 19 1.58 -11.45 -3.88
CA ALA A 19 1.76 -10.51 -5.00
C ALA A 19 1.15 -9.14 -4.69
N ALA A 20 -0.11 -9.12 -4.21
CA ALA A 20 -0.81 -7.90 -3.82
C ALA A 20 -0.07 -7.15 -2.71
N LEU A 21 0.43 -7.88 -1.72
CA LEU A 21 1.18 -7.32 -0.61
C LEU A 21 2.51 -6.71 -1.09
N LYS A 22 3.27 -7.40 -1.95
CA LYS A 22 4.53 -6.88 -2.49
C LYS A 22 4.32 -5.63 -3.34
N ALA A 23 3.30 -5.64 -4.19
CA ALA A 23 2.92 -4.46 -4.98
C ALA A 23 2.57 -3.28 -4.06
N PHE A 24 1.82 -3.54 -2.99
CA PHE A 24 1.46 -2.52 -2.02
C PHE A 24 2.66 -1.99 -1.22
N ILE A 25 3.59 -2.84 -0.80
CA ILE A 25 4.80 -2.43 -0.06
C ILE A 25 5.66 -1.51 -0.92
N ALA A 26 5.92 -1.87 -2.17
CA ALA A 26 6.67 -1.03 -3.10
C ALA A 26 6.01 0.34 -3.27
N PHE A 27 4.69 0.34 -3.48
CA PHE A 27 3.90 1.56 -3.56
C PHE A 27 3.98 2.41 -2.29
N TYR A 28 3.82 1.82 -1.11
CA TYR A 28 3.87 2.52 0.17
C TYR A 28 5.22 3.19 0.39
N ILE A 29 6.32 2.48 0.11
CA ILE A 29 7.69 3.00 0.25
C ILE A 29 7.89 4.18 -0.70
N HIS A 30 7.45 4.06 -1.95
CA HIS A 30 7.51 5.14 -2.91
C HIS A 30 6.78 6.40 -2.40
N GLN A 31 5.54 6.25 -1.91
CA GLN A 31 4.77 7.36 -1.34
C GLN A 31 5.41 7.94 -0.07
N TYR A 32 5.99 7.09 0.79
CA TYR A 32 6.73 7.53 1.96
C TYR A 32 7.94 8.41 1.58
N GLN A 33 8.69 8.02 0.55
CA GLN A 33 9.83 8.78 0.05
C GLN A 33 9.41 10.12 -0.57
N LEU A 34 8.27 10.14 -1.27
CA LEU A 34 7.65 11.37 -1.80
C LEU A 34 6.99 12.24 -0.72
N LYS A 35 6.89 11.74 0.52
CA LYS A 35 6.13 12.37 1.62
C LYS A 35 4.65 12.57 1.30
N SER A 36 4.07 11.73 0.44
CA SER A 36 2.65 11.77 0.06
C SER A 36 1.85 10.64 0.72
N LEU A 37 1.98 10.51 2.05
CA LEU A 37 1.17 9.57 2.83
C LEU A 37 -0.10 10.19 3.42
N GLU A 38 -0.37 11.46 3.12
CA GLU A 38 -1.50 12.20 3.70
C GLU A 38 -2.85 11.53 3.40
N ILE A 39 -3.09 11.17 2.14
CA ILE A 39 -4.29 10.45 1.71
C ILE A 39 -4.39 9.08 2.38
N MET A 40 -3.26 8.39 2.52
CA MET A 40 -3.23 7.08 3.16
C MET A 40 -3.56 7.18 4.65
N GLY A 41 -3.08 8.23 5.34
CA GLY A 41 -3.41 8.50 6.74
C GLY A 41 -4.88 8.89 6.98
N ALA A 42 -5.61 9.29 5.93
CA ALA A 42 -7.06 9.52 6.00
C ALA A 42 -7.88 8.21 5.86
N LYS A 43 -7.31 7.19 5.21
CA LYS A 43 -8.00 5.92 4.92
C LYS A 43 -7.59 4.76 5.80
N ALA A 44 -6.40 4.82 6.38
CA ALA A 44 -5.83 3.76 7.20
C ALA A 44 -5.38 4.27 8.58
N SER A 45 -5.17 3.33 9.49
CA SER A 45 -4.80 3.58 10.86
C SER A 45 -3.43 4.26 10.96
N ASN A 46 -3.44 5.53 11.38
CA ASN A 46 -2.23 6.31 11.68
C ASN A 46 -1.27 5.61 12.64
N LYS A 47 -1.79 4.76 13.55
CA LYS A 47 -0.97 3.98 14.47
C LYS A 47 -0.18 2.90 13.73
N VAL A 48 -0.85 2.15 12.84
CA VAL A 48 -0.25 1.06 12.06
C VAL A 48 0.75 1.62 11.07
N MET A 49 0.37 2.68 10.36
CA MET A 49 1.27 3.43 9.48
C MET A 49 2.47 4.00 10.23
N GLY A 50 2.27 4.46 11.48
CA GLY A 50 3.36 4.94 12.34
C GLY A 50 4.42 3.87 12.59
N THR A 51 4.02 2.61 12.79
CA THR A 51 4.95 1.47 12.93
C THR A 51 5.74 1.24 11.64
N ILE A 52 5.08 1.25 10.48
CA ILE A 52 5.73 1.09 9.18
C ILE A 52 6.72 2.24 8.95
N ASN A 53 6.28 3.48 9.12
CA ASN A 53 7.08 4.69 8.92
C ASN A 53 8.31 4.71 9.82
N HIS A 54 8.19 4.22 11.05
CA HIS A 54 9.32 4.10 11.96
C HIS A 54 10.40 3.15 11.40
N VAL A 55 10.00 1.95 10.94
CA VAL A 55 10.93 1.00 10.33
C VAL A 55 11.55 1.56 9.06
N LEU A 56 10.77 2.22 8.20
CA LEU A 56 11.29 2.85 6.99
C LEU A 56 12.31 3.94 7.32
N LYS A 57 12.03 4.75 8.34
CA LYS A 57 12.96 5.80 8.81
C LYS A 57 14.26 5.22 9.36
N GLU A 58 14.18 4.17 10.17
CA GLU A 58 15.36 3.54 10.76
C GLU A 58 16.26 2.87 9.71
N ASN A 59 15.68 2.44 8.59
CA ASN A 59 16.38 1.73 7.51
C ASN A 59 16.58 2.58 6.25
N ALA A 60 16.36 3.90 6.31
CA ALA A 60 16.36 4.80 5.15
C ALA A 60 17.71 4.93 4.41
N TYR A 61 18.78 4.32 4.93
CA TYR A 61 20.09 4.26 4.30
C TYR A 61 20.24 3.12 3.28
N HIS A 62 19.26 2.21 3.22
CA HIS A 62 19.18 1.11 2.26
C HIS A 62 18.55 1.57 0.92
N GLY A 63 18.82 0.81 -0.14
CA GLY A 63 18.12 0.98 -1.41
C GLY A 63 16.64 0.59 -1.31
N GLU A 64 15.81 1.02 -2.27
CA GLU A 64 14.36 0.77 -2.27
C GLU A 64 14.01 -0.73 -2.16
N GLU A 65 14.71 -1.59 -2.90
CA GLU A 65 14.53 -3.04 -2.88
C GLU A 65 14.87 -3.65 -1.50
N GLU A 66 16.04 -3.32 -0.95
CA GLU A 66 16.44 -3.78 0.39
C GLU A 66 15.49 -3.27 1.48
N LEU A 67 15.02 -2.02 1.35
CA LEU A 67 14.07 -1.42 2.27
C LEU A 67 12.71 -2.12 2.20
N ALA A 68 12.27 -2.52 1.00
CA ALA A 68 11.07 -3.32 0.80
C ALA A 68 11.19 -4.67 1.50
N GLU A 69 12.29 -5.40 1.31
CA GLU A 69 12.51 -6.70 1.99
C GLU A 69 12.56 -6.58 3.52
N ILE A 70 13.29 -5.57 4.03
CA ILE A 70 13.40 -5.34 5.48
C ILE A 70 12.02 -4.98 6.07
N SER A 71 11.31 -4.05 5.43
CA SER A 71 10.01 -3.61 5.91
C SER A 71 8.95 -4.71 5.76
N GLU A 72 8.97 -5.51 4.69
CA GLU A 72 8.10 -6.68 4.53
C GLU A 72 8.32 -7.64 5.71
N ARG A 73 9.57 -7.98 6.01
CA ARG A 73 9.87 -8.93 7.09
C ARG A 73 9.46 -8.44 8.48
N LEU A 74 9.60 -7.14 8.75
CA LEU A 74 9.35 -6.55 10.07
C LEU A 74 7.91 -6.06 10.26
N CYS A 75 7.26 -5.66 9.18
CA CYS A 75 5.96 -4.99 9.20
C CYS A 75 4.90 -5.70 8.36
N LYS A 76 5.10 -6.98 7.97
CA LYS A 76 4.14 -7.76 7.17
C LYS A 76 2.70 -7.57 7.62
N SER A 77 2.42 -7.87 8.88
CA SER A 77 1.07 -7.78 9.45
C SER A 77 0.50 -6.36 9.46
N ALA A 78 1.36 -5.35 9.60
CA ALA A 78 0.95 -3.95 9.55
C ALA A 78 0.57 -3.54 8.11
N TYR A 79 1.32 -3.98 7.10
CA TYR A 79 0.94 -3.77 5.71
C TYR A 79 -0.36 -4.48 5.35
N GLU A 80 -0.55 -5.71 5.83
CA GLU A 80 -1.81 -6.44 5.63
C GLU A 80 -2.98 -5.71 6.29
N GLU A 81 -2.82 -5.20 7.51
CA GLU A 81 -3.86 -4.42 8.21
C GLU A 81 -4.22 -3.14 7.45
N VAL A 82 -3.23 -2.37 6.99
CA VAL A 82 -3.48 -1.19 6.15
C VAL A 82 -4.22 -1.59 4.87
N LEU A 83 -3.79 -2.66 4.21
CA LEU A 83 -4.37 -3.08 2.94
C LEU A 83 -5.82 -3.62 3.09
N SER A 84 -6.15 -4.25 4.22
CA SER A 84 -7.52 -4.63 4.56
C SER A 84 -8.42 -3.41 4.88
N GLU A 85 -7.86 -2.32 5.43
CA GLU A 85 -8.59 -1.07 5.66
C GLU A 85 -8.85 -0.29 4.35
N LEU A 86 -7.99 -0.46 3.34
CA LEU A 86 -8.12 0.18 2.02
C LEU A 86 -9.21 -0.49 1.15
N THR A 87 -10.48 -0.25 1.51
CA THR A 87 -11.62 -0.93 0.87
C THR A 87 -11.85 -0.61 -0.61
N ASP A 88 -11.26 0.48 -1.10
CA ASP A 88 -11.33 0.95 -2.49
C ASP A 88 -10.32 0.22 -3.40
N VAL A 89 -9.24 -0.31 -2.83
CA VAL A 89 -8.19 -1.01 -3.60
C VAL A 89 -8.71 -2.37 -4.02
N LYS A 90 -8.60 -2.67 -5.32
CA LYS A 90 -9.07 -3.90 -5.94
C LYS A 90 -7.95 -4.62 -6.67
N PHE A 91 -7.85 -5.91 -6.43
CA PHE A 91 -6.92 -6.82 -7.07
C PHE A 91 -7.65 -7.81 -7.96
N ASP A 92 -6.94 -8.35 -8.94
CA ASP A 92 -7.40 -9.50 -9.69
C ASP A 92 -7.06 -10.82 -8.97
N GLN A 93 -7.34 -11.95 -9.62
CA GLN A 93 -7.08 -13.28 -9.06
C GLN A 93 -5.60 -13.63 -8.94
N GLU A 94 -4.72 -12.88 -9.60
CA GLU A 94 -3.26 -13.06 -9.55
C GLU A 94 -2.64 -12.17 -8.48
N GLY A 95 -3.42 -11.26 -7.88
CA GLY A 95 -2.95 -10.31 -6.88
C GLY A 95 -2.42 -9.02 -7.48
N GLU A 96 -2.60 -8.80 -8.79
CA GLU A 96 -2.24 -7.54 -9.41
C GLU A 96 -3.36 -6.50 -9.20
N PRO A 97 -3.01 -5.24 -8.89
CA PRO A 97 -4.02 -4.19 -8.71
C PRO A 97 -4.70 -3.89 -10.05
N ILE A 98 -6.03 -3.94 -10.10
CA ILE A 98 -6.82 -3.69 -11.33
C ILE A 98 -6.58 -2.29 -11.88
N VAL A 99 -6.43 -1.32 -10.97
CA VAL A 99 -5.97 0.03 -11.29
C VAL A 99 -4.62 0.19 -10.61
N PRO A 100 -3.57 0.62 -11.34
CA PRO A 100 -2.26 0.90 -10.73
C PRO A 100 -2.42 1.82 -9.52
N LEU A 101 -1.85 1.42 -8.38
CA LEU A 101 -2.00 2.13 -7.11
C LEU A 101 -1.59 3.59 -7.22
N GLU A 102 -0.52 3.88 -7.97
CA GLU A 102 -0.06 5.25 -8.26
C GLU A 102 -1.12 6.10 -8.97
N LYS A 103 -1.81 5.54 -9.96
CA LYS A 103 -2.88 6.26 -10.67
C LYS A 103 -4.10 6.49 -9.79
N MET A 104 -4.42 5.50 -8.96
CA MET A 104 -5.50 5.63 -8.00
C MET A 104 -5.21 6.77 -7.03
N TRP A 105 -3.99 6.82 -6.49
CA TRP A 105 -3.57 7.87 -5.55
C TRP A 105 -3.47 9.25 -6.19
N GLN A 106 -2.90 9.37 -7.39
CA GLN A 106 -2.81 10.65 -8.12
C GLN A 106 -4.20 11.26 -8.33
N ASN A 107 -5.19 10.46 -8.70
CA ASN A 107 -6.57 10.95 -8.83
C ASN A 107 -7.13 11.44 -7.50
N GLU A 108 -6.77 10.81 -6.37
CA GLU A 108 -7.21 11.28 -5.05
C GLU A 108 -6.51 12.57 -4.64
N GLU A 109 -5.20 12.71 -4.93
CA GLU A 109 -4.44 13.95 -4.73
C GLU A 109 -5.04 15.12 -5.51
N GLU A 110 -5.38 14.91 -6.78
CA GLU A 110 -5.98 15.95 -7.64
C GLU A 110 -7.38 16.39 -7.19
N ASN A 111 -8.09 15.54 -6.45
CA ASN A 111 -9.42 15.84 -5.92
C ASN A 111 -9.40 16.37 -4.48
N LEU A 112 -8.23 16.49 -3.85
CA LEU A 112 -8.12 17.21 -2.58
C LEU A 112 -8.49 18.68 -2.81
N PRO A 113 -9.37 19.27 -2.00
CA PRO A 113 -9.65 20.70 -2.10
C PRO A 113 -8.34 21.45 -1.87
N THR A 114 -7.90 22.23 -2.86
CA THR A 114 -6.86 23.23 -2.64
C THR A 114 -7.34 24.18 -1.55
N GLU A 115 -6.57 24.31 -0.47
CA GLU A 115 -6.80 25.37 0.52
C GLU A 115 -6.78 26.73 -0.21
N ASP A 116 -7.95 27.38 -0.26
CA ASP A 116 -8.13 28.79 -0.68
C ASP A 116 -7.96 29.71 0.54
#